data_AF-A0A7R9W2Q7-F1
#
_entry.id   AF-A0A7R9W2Q7-F1
#
_cell.length_a   1.000
_cell.length_b   1.000
_cell.length_c   1.000
_cell.angle_alpha   90.00
_cell.angle_beta   90.00
_cell.angle_gamma   90.00
#
_symmetry.space_group_name_H-M   'P 1'
#
loop_
_entity.id
_entity.type
_entity.pdbx_description
1 polymer ?
#
loop_
_entity_poly.entity_id
_entity_poly.type
_entity_poly.pdbx_seq_one_letter_code
_entity_poly.pdbx_strand_id
1 'polypeptide(L)'
;LVLGDSMAVGIGSCEIFDEAKVFDLPLHKEERLELTDKNGDVVEKKLPGPVFPLVLARALSHRLKKPVSWRSAGVDGGDTNEIGEYLLDVVRDELAKGQAPDVVVVLTGSNDLKQILKGSASVRGFRSSLTKLANDIRAISPKTKVVFPSLPTFRLDRGSILNIFPLTIFLDGIIGFWDAQKRAVADKCPGVLHVDLTAAEVNQWYKEDRQGPDNVSLISADGIHPNGRCYAKWATLVGNKL
;
A
#
# COMPACT_ATOMS: atom_id res chain seq x y z
N LEU A 1 -3.49 1.98 -10.22
CA LEU A 1 -2.16 2.52 -9.89
C LEU A 1 -1.99 2.51 -8.38
N VAL A 2 -0.83 2.10 -7.87
CA VAL A 2 -0.48 2.19 -6.44
C VAL A 2 0.69 3.15 -6.27
N LEU A 3 0.55 4.13 -5.39
CA LEU A 3 1.59 5.09 -5.03
C LEU A 3 1.87 4.95 -3.53
N GLY A 4 3.08 5.25 -3.07
CA GLY A 4 3.35 5.24 -1.64
C GLY A 4 4.82 5.38 -1.28
N ASP A 5 5.15 4.91 -0.09
CA ASP A 5 6.52 4.81 0.38
C ASP A 5 7.13 3.43 0.02
N SER A 6 8.05 2.95 0.86
CA SER A 6 8.61 1.59 0.82
C SER A 6 7.53 0.50 0.75
N MET A 7 6.33 0.75 1.25
CA MET A 7 5.22 -0.21 1.20
C MET A 7 4.66 -0.41 -0.21
N ALA A 8 4.67 0.62 -1.07
CA ALA A 8 4.15 0.51 -2.44
C ALA A 8 5.08 -0.31 -3.34
N VAL A 9 6.37 -0.28 -3.06
CA VAL A 9 7.39 -1.09 -3.76
C VAL A 9 7.62 -2.45 -3.10
N GLY A 10 6.92 -2.74 -2.01
CA GLY A 10 6.92 -4.06 -1.37
C GLY A 10 8.21 -4.39 -0.62
N ILE A 11 8.89 -3.40 -0.05
CA ILE A 11 9.99 -3.67 0.90
C ILE A 11 9.44 -4.57 2.03
N GLY A 12 10.14 -5.68 2.30
CA GLY A 12 9.67 -6.75 3.20
C GLY A 12 9.04 -7.97 2.50
N SER A 13 8.79 -7.90 1.18
CA SER A 13 8.36 -9.05 0.36
C SER A 13 9.50 -9.74 -0.41
N CYS A 14 10.69 -9.14 -0.43
CA CYS A 14 11.91 -9.80 -0.90
C CYS A 14 12.48 -10.67 0.23
N GLU A 15 12.46 -12.00 0.06
CA GLU A 15 13.05 -12.95 1.01
C GLU A 15 14.60 -12.92 1.00
N ILE A 16 15.21 -12.22 0.04
CA ILE A 16 16.66 -12.04 -0.09
C ILE A 16 16.99 -10.56 0.16
N PHE A 17 17.71 -10.29 1.24
CA PHE A 17 18.26 -8.98 1.58
C PHE A 17 19.49 -8.73 0.69
N ASP A 18 19.45 -7.70 -0.16
CA ASP A 18 20.66 -7.17 -0.79
C ASP A 18 21.25 -6.09 0.13
N GLU A 19 22.40 -6.39 0.74
CA GLU A 19 23.13 -5.47 1.63
C GLU A 19 23.51 -4.15 0.96
N ALA A 20 23.59 -4.11 -0.38
CA ALA A 20 24.00 -2.93 -1.13
C ALA A 20 22.89 -1.88 -1.31
N LYS A 21 21.63 -2.19 -0.96
CA LYS A 21 20.46 -1.28 -1.13
C LYS A 21 20.40 -0.62 -2.52
N VAL A 22 20.80 -1.32 -3.58
CA VAL A 22 20.64 -0.80 -4.95
C VAL A 22 19.18 -1.00 -5.34
N PHE A 23 18.30 -0.15 -4.81
CA PHE A 23 16.89 -0.08 -5.21
C PHE A 23 16.70 0.77 -6.47
N ASP A 24 17.62 0.61 -7.43
CA ASP A 24 17.32 0.85 -8.84
C ASP A 24 16.37 -0.27 -9.29
N LEU A 25 15.21 -0.37 -8.63
CA LEU A 25 14.06 -1.07 -9.19
C LEU A 25 13.61 -0.15 -10.32
N PRO A 26 13.95 -0.43 -11.59
CA PRO A 26 13.42 0.37 -12.68
C PRO A 26 11.91 0.42 -12.49
N LEU A 27 11.30 1.61 -12.57
CA LEU A 27 9.84 1.84 -12.51
C LEU A 27 9.11 0.66 -13.18
N HIS A 28 8.71 -0.34 -12.39
CA HIS A 28 8.42 -1.64 -12.97
C HIS A 28 7.04 -1.54 -13.60
N LYS A 29 7.05 -1.45 -14.93
CA LYS A 29 5.89 -1.51 -15.79
C LYS A 29 5.68 -3.00 -16.12
N GLU A 30 4.83 -3.67 -15.36
CA GLU A 30 4.40 -5.03 -15.71
C GLU A 30 2.97 -5.04 -16.23
N GLU A 31 2.88 -5.33 -17.52
CA GLU A 31 1.67 -5.67 -18.25
C GLU A 31 1.36 -7.15 -18.02
N ARG A 32 0.14 -7.46 -17.55
CA ARG A 32 -0.44 -8.78 -17.86
C ARG A 32 -1.13 -8.69 -19.21
N LEU A 33 -0.45 -9.13 -20.23
CA LEU A 33 -1.06 -9.68 -21.43
C LEU A 33 -0.77 -11.17 -21.41
N GLU A 34 -1.80 -11.98 -21.63
CA GLU A 34 -1.66 -13.43 -21.80
C GLU A 34 -0.63 -13.68 -22.91
N LEU A 35 0.52 -14.26 -22.55
CA LEU A 35 1.48 -14.77 -23.53
C LEU A 35 1.22 -16.27 -23.67
N THR A 36 0.49 -16.62 -24.73
CA THR A 36 0.44 -17.99 -25.24
C THR A 36 1.80 -18.35 -25.82
N ASP A 37 2.35 -19.49 -25.41
CA ASP A 37 3.54 -20.02 -26.07
C ASP A 37 3.23 -20.52 -27.48
N LYS A 38 4.24 -21.09 -28.15
CA LYS A 38 4.10 -21.63 -29.52
C LYS A 38 3.11 -22.81 -29.62
N ASN A 39 2.67 -23.37 -28.49
CA ASN A 39 1.70 -24.46 -28.38
C ASN A 39 0.31 -23.98 -27.95
N GLY A 40 0.14 -22.68 -27.65
CA GLY A 40 -1.12 -22.13 -27.14
C GLY A 40 -1.29 -22.26 -25.63
N ASP A 41 -0.28 -22.73 -24.91
CA ASP A 41 -0.33 -22.85 -23.45
C ASP A 41 -0.02 -21.49 -22.80
N VAL A 42 -0.80 -21.15 -21.77
CA VAL A 42 -0.60 -19.93 -20.98
C VAL A 42 0.66 -20.10 -20.13
N VAL A 43 1.79 -19.57 -20.59
CA VAL A 43 3.03 -19.55 -19.81
C VAL A 43 2.99 -18.33 -18.89
N GLU A 44 2.54 -18.55 -17.65
CA GLU A 44 2.58 -17.53 -16.59
C GLU A 44 4.05 -17.30 -16.18
N LYS A 45 4.82 -16.51 -16.95
CA LYS A 45 6.09 -15.95 -16.46
C LYS A 45 5.76 -14.94 -15.37
N LYS A 46 5.69 -15.43 -14.12
CA LYS A 46 5.60 -14.61 -12.91
C LYS A 46 6.91 -13.83 -12.78
N LEU A 47 6.99 -12.68 -13.42
CA LEU A 47 8.00 -11.71 -13.05
C LEU A 47 7.66 -11.18 -11.64
N PRO A 48 8.67 -10.96 -10.78
CA PRO A 48 8.46 -10.59 -9.39
C PRO A 48 8.05 -9.12 -9.26
N GLY A 49 6.76 -8.88 -9.07
CA GLY A 49 6.22 -7.55 -8.71
C GLY A 49 5.89 -7.43 -7.21
N PRO A 50 5.74 -6.20 -6.68
CA PRO A 50 5.34 -5.99 -5.29
C PRO A 50 4.01 -6.70 -4.99
N VAL A 51 3.93 -7.40 -3.84
CA VAL A 51 2.80 -8.29 -3.55
C VAL A 51 1.47 -7.54 -3.47
N PHE A 52 1.45 -6.36 -2.83
CA PHE A 52 0.23 -5.59 -2.64
C PHE A 52 -0.48 -5.22 -3.98
N PRO A 53 0.15 -4.50 -4.92
CA PRO A 53 -0.52 -4.12 -6.17
C PRO A 53 -0.93 -5.34 -7.01
N LEU A 54 -0.11 -6.41 -7.02
CA LEU A 54 -0.41 -7.64 -7.74
C LEU A 54 -1.67 -8.33 -7.21
N VAL A 55 -1.77 -8.49 -5.88
CA VAL A 55 -2.91 -9.14 -5.23
C VAL A 55 -4.15 -8.25 -5.29
N LEU A 56 -3.99 -6.93 -5.17
CA LEU A 56 -5.08 -5.97 -5.33
C LEU A 56 -5.70 -6.08 -6.72
N ALA A 57 -4.87 -6.09 -7.78
CA ALA A 57 -5.34 -6.24 -9.15
C ALA A 57 -6.11 -7.54 -9.36
N ARG A 58 -5.61 -8.66 -8.81
CA ARG A 58 -6.31 -9.96 -8.83
C ARG A 58 -7.67 -9.88 -8.12
N ALA A 59 -7.72 -9.31 -6.92
CA ALA A 59 -8.97 -9.18 -6.15
C ALA A 59 -10.01 -8.33 -6.90
N LEU A 60 -9.60 -7.18 -7.44
CA LEU A 60 -10.46 -6.32 -8.26
C LEU A 60 -10.91 -7.04 -9.53
N SER A 61 -10.02 -7.74 -10.23
CA SER A 61 -10.36 -8.48 -11.43
C SER A 61 -11.41 -9.56 -11.18
N HIS A 62 -11.24 -10.31 -10.09
CA HIS A 62 -12.19 -11.36 -9.67
C HIS A 62 -13.56 -10.79 -9.29
N ARG A 63 -13.59 -9.65 -8.60
CA ARG A 63 -14.82 -8.99 -8.15
C ARG A 63 -15.56 -8.33 -9.32
N LEU A 64 -14.83 -7.59 -10.16
CA LEU A 64 -15.40 -6.82 -11.28
C LEU A 64 -15.66 -7.66 -12.52
N LYS A 65 -15.18 -8.91 -12.56
CA LYS A 65 -15.24 -9.81 -13.73
C LYS A 65 -14.63 -9.16 -14.98
N LYS A 66 -13.53 -8.44 -14.80
CA LYS A 66 -12.83 -7.69 -15.86
C LYS A 66 -11.32 -7.84 -15.70
N PRO A 67 -10.55 -7.73 -16.79
CA PRO A 67 -9.10 -7.57 -16.71
C PRO A 67 -8.76 -6.28 -15.94
N VAL A 68 -7.74 -6.34 -15.07
CA VAL A 68 -7.24 -5.19 -14.32
C VAL A 68 -5.75 -5.07 -14.55
N SER A 69 -5.33 -3.96 -15.15
CA SER A 69 -3.91 -3.58 -15.23
C SER A 69 -3.49 -2.88 -13.94
N TRP A 70 -2.21 -2.99 -13.61
CA TRP A 70 -1.66 -2.32 -12.44
C TRP A 70 -0.25 -1.80 -12.73
N ARG A 71 0.14 -0.80 -11.95
CA ARG A 71 1.47 -0.24 -11.87
C ARG A 71 1.69 0.20 -10.42
N SER A 72 2.92 0.15 -9.95
CA SER A 72 3.29 0.64 -8.64
C SER A 72 4.46 1.61 -8.74
N ALA A 73 4.50 2.61 -7.87
CA ALA A 73 5.63 3.50 -7.69
C ALA A 73 5.74 3.89 -6.21
N GLY A 74 6.95 4.05 -5.71
CA GLY A 74 7.18 4.44 -4.32
C GLY A 74 8.44 5.27 -4.13
N VAL A 75 8.46 6.04 -3.03
CA VAL A 75 9.62 6.80 -2.55
C VAL A 75 10.08 6.16 -1.26
N ASP A 76 11.30 5.60 -1.22
CA ASP A 76 11.80 4.99 0.03
C ASP A 76 11.90 6.05 1.13
N GLY A 77 11.37 5.73 2.31
CA GLY A 77 11.25 6.67 3.44
C GLY A 77 10.31 7.86 3.22
N GLY A 78 9.62 7.92 2.06
CA GLY A 78 8.80 9.05 1.66
C GLY A 78 7.61 9.31 2.59
N ASP A 79 7.37 10.59 2.90
CA ASP A 79 6.13 11.06 3.50
C ASP A 79 5.08 11.47 2.45
N THR A 80 3.90 11.93 2.90
CA THR A 80 2.80 12.29 1.99
C THR A 80 3.16 13.44 1.04
N ASN A 81 4.00 14.39 1.46
CA ASN A 81 4.42 15.49 0.62
C ASN A 81 5.39 15.00 -0.45
N GLU A 82 6.38 14.19 -0.06
CA GLU A 82 7.37 13.61 -0.97
C GLU A 82 6.70 12.70 -2.01
N ILE A 83 5.68 11.93 -1.62
CA ILE A 83 4.84 11.17 -2.56
C ILE A 83 4.21 12.11 -3.61
N GLY A 84 3.67 13.25 -3.16
CA GLY A 84 3.07 14.24 -4.05
C GLY A 84 4.09 14.99 -4.92
N GLU A 85 5.31 15.16 -4.44
CA GLU A 85 6.39 15.80 -5.19
C GLU A 85 6.92 14.88 -6.30
N TYR A 86 7.22 13.63 -5.96
CA TYR A 86 7.96 12.73 -6.85
C TYR A 86 7.09 11.78 -7.66
N LEU A 87 5.87 11.45 -7.22
CA LEU A 87 5.08 10.38 -7.86
C LEU A 87 3.89 10.88 -8.70
N LEU A 88 3.58 12.18 -8.70
CA LEU A 88 2.49 12.70 -9.55
C LEU A 88 2.80 12.56 -11.05
N ASP A 89 4.07 12.57 -11.45
CA ASP A 89 4.47 12.35 -12.84
C ASP A 89 4.09 10.95 -13.32
N VAL A 90 4.03 9.96 -12.43
CA VAL A 90 3.52 8.63 -12.78
C VAL A 90 2.07 8.69 -13.22
N VAL A 91 1.24 9.52 -12.59
CA VAL A 91 -0.17 9.72 -12.99
C VAL A 91 -0.24 10.43 -14.35
N ARG A 92 0.61 11.43 -14.57
CA ARG A 92 0.70 12.18 -15.84
C ARG A 92 1.12 11.27 -16.99
N ASP A 93 2.09 10.40 -16.77
CA ASP A 93 2.57 9.42 -17.74
C ASP A 93 1.47 8.45 -18.19
N GLU A 94 0.70 7.91 -17.23
CA GLU A 94 -0.41 7.00 -17.54
C GLU A 94 -1.49 7.73 -18.36
N LEU A 95 -1.82 8.97 -17.98
CA LEU A 95 -2.76 9.79 -18.74
C LEU A 95 -2.27 10.08 -20.16
N ALA A 96 -0.99 10.46 -20.32
CA ALA A 96 -0.39 10.75 -21.62
C ALA A 96 -0.36 9.54 -22.57
N LYS A 97 -0.31 8.32 -22.01
CA LYS A 97 -0.41 7.05 -22.75
C LYS A 97 -1.85 6.65 -23.09
N GLY A 98 -2.85 7.48 -22.71
CA GLY A 98 -4.27 7.14 -22.85
C GLY A 98 -4.74 6.06 -21.86
N GLN A 99 -3.95 5.79 -20.82
CA GLN A 99 -4.18 4.75 -19.81
C GLN A 99 -4.52 5.39 -18.45
N ALA A 100 -5.38 6.43 -18.46
CA ALA A 100 -5.76 7.16 -17.25
C ALA A 100 -6.23 6.19 -16.14
N PRO A 101 -5.63 6.22 -14.93
CA PRO A 101 -5.97 5.26 -13.90
C PRO A 101 -7.42 5.39 -13.44
N ASP A 102 -8.19 4.29 -13.38
CA ASP A 102 -9.51 4.31 -12.74
C ASP A 102 -9.41 4.58 -11.24
N VAL A 103 -8.39 3.99 -10.61
CA VAL A 103 -8.11 4.06 -9.17
C VAL A 103 -6.62 4.28 -8.93
N VAL A 104 -6.34 5.21 -8.01
CA VAL A 104 -5.02 5.42 -7.40
C VAL A 104 -5.12 5.10 -5.92
N VAL A 105 -4.45 4.02 -5.49
CA VAL A 105 -4.32 3.68 -4.07
C VAL A 105 -3.04 4.30 -3.54
N VAL A 106 -3.12 5.06 -2.46
CA VAL A 106 -1.97 5.73 -1.85
C VAL A 106 -1.65 5.10 -0.49
N LEU A 107 -0.54 4.38 -0.43
CA LEU A 107 -0.01 3.78 0.80
C LEU A 107 0.91 4.79 1.49
N THR A 108 0.37 5.48 2.50
CA THR A 108 1.11 6.51 3.24
C THR A 108 0.74 6.53 4.73
N GLY A 109 1.61 7.15 5.53
CA GLY A 109 1.37 7.53 6.91
C GLY A 109 2.42 7.07 7.92
N SER A 110 3.18 6.01 7.61
CA SER A 110 4.20 5.48 8.53
C SER A 110 5.37 6.44 8.72
N ASN A 111 5.83 7.11 7.65
CA ASN A 111 6.94 8.06 7.74
C ASN A 111 6.50 9.45 8.23
N ASP A 112 5.30 9.89 7.88
CA ASP A 112 4.71 11.11 8.43
C ASP A 112 4.59 11.03 9.98
N LEU A 113 4.25 9.85 10.51
CA LEU A 113 4.26 9.60 11.95
C LEU A 113 5.66 9.79 12.56
N LYS A 114 6.71 9.27 11.90
CA LYS A 114 8.10 9.45 12.36
C LYS A 114 8.45 10.94 12.43
N GLN A 115 8.00 11.74 11.47
CA GLN A 115 8.24 13.19 11.48
C GLN A 115 7.54 13.90 12.66
N ILE A 116 6.30 13.52 12.98
CA ILE A 116 5.61 14.08 14.16
C ILE A 116 6.33 13.70 15.46
N LEU A 117 6.76 12.45 15.60
CA LEU A 117 7.49 12.01 16.79
C LEU A 117 8.84 12.73 16.96
N LYS A 118 9.44 13.19 15.85
CA LYS A 118 10.63 14.05 15.85
C LYS A 118 10.30 15.53 16.07
N GLY A 119 9.02 15.90 16.18
CA GLY A 119 8.56 17.28 16.34
C GLY A 119 8.61 18.12 15.06
N SER A 120 8.88 17.51 13.89
CA SER A 120 9.02 18.22 12.61
C SER A 120 7.72 18.32 11.81
N ALA A 121 6.64 17.65 12.24
CA ALA A 121 5.34 17.68 11.58
C ALA A 121 4.18 17.82 12.59
N SER A 122 2.98 18.09 12.07
CA SER A 122 1.75 18.12 12.87
C SER A 122 0.64 17.32 12.21
N VAL A 123 -0.33 16.87 13.01
CA VAL A 123 -1.53 16.17 12.55
C VAL A 123 -2.29 16.98 11.50
N ARG A 124 -2.48 18.27 11.79
CA ARG A 124 -3.18 19.19 10.88
C ARG A 124 -2.41 19.31 9.56
N GLY A 125 -1.07 19.31 9.64
CA GLY A 125 -0.18 19.22 8.50
C GLY A 125 -0.47 17.98 7.67
N PHE A 126 -0.48 16.79 8.28
CA PHE A 126 -0.77 15.55 7.57
C PHE A 126 -2.13 15.52 6.86
N ARG A 127 -3.21 15.94 7.54
CA ARG A 127 -4.52 16.03 6.88
C ARG A 127 -4.50 16.99 5.68
N SER A 128 -3.80 18.12 5.81
CA SER A 128 -3.61 19.07 4.72
C SER A 128 -2.83 18.46 3.56
N SER A 129 -1.76 17.72 3.85
CA SER A 129 -0.95 17.02 2.85
C SER A 129 -1.75 15.94 2.12
N LEU A 130 -2.53 15.12 2.84
CA LEU A 130 -3.43 14.14 2.21
C LEU A 130 -4.46 14.80 1.30
N THR A 131 -5.09 15.89 1.77
CA THR A 131 -6.08 16.65 0.99
C THR A 131 -5.44 17.20 -0.28
N LYS A 132 -4.26 17.82 -0.15
CA LYS A 132 -3.49 18.35 -1.28
C LYS A 132 -3.16 17.24 -2.27
N LEU A 133 -2.58 16.14 -1.81
CA LEU A 133 -2.21 15.01 -2.66
C LEU A 133 -3.41 14.45 -3.43
N ALA A 134 -4.55 14.23 -2.75
CA ALA A 134 -5.76 13.73 -3.40
C ALA A 134 -6.29 14.71 -4.45
N ASN A 135 -6.28 16.01 -4.16
CA ASN A 135 -6.70 17.04 -5.10
C ASN A 135 -5.74 17.13 -6.30
N ASP A 136 -4.44 17.01 -6.08
CA ASP A 136 -3.43 17.07 -7.15
C ASP A 136 -3.57 15.87 -8.10
N ILE A 137 -3.75 14.65 -7.56
CA ILE A 137 -4.02 13.45 -8.38
C ILE A 137 -5.29 13.65 -9.22
N ARG A 138 -6.36 14.19 -8.62
CA ARG A 138 -7.63 14.41 -9.33
C ARG A 138 -7.58 15.60 -10.28
N ALA A 139 -6.73 16.60 -10.05
CA ALA A 139 -6.50 17.69 -11.00
C ALA A 139 -5.85 17.15 -12.28
N ILE A 140 -4.93 16.19 -12.15
CA ILE A 140 -4.31 15.51 -13.29
C ILE A 140 -5.32 14.58 -13.98
N SER A 141 -6.03 13.75 -13.20
CA SER A 141 -7.01 12.80 -13.73
C SER A 141 -8.37 12.91 -13.03
N PRO A 142 -9.28 13.77 -13.52
CA PRO A 142 -10.53 14.13 -12.83
C PRO A 142 -11.49 12.98 -12.51
N LYS A 143 -11.45 11.92 -13.32
CA LYS A 143 -12.31 10.73 -13.18
C LYS A 143 -11.74 9.68 -12.22
N THR A 144 -10.45 9.75 -11.91
CA THR A 144 -9.77 8.82 -11.02
C THR A 144 -10.31 8.90 -9.61
N LYS A 145 -10.51 7.74 -8.99
CA LYS A 145 -10.77 7.62 -7.56
C LYS A 145 -9.45 7.53 -6.80
N VAL A 146 -9.32 8.28 -5.73
CA VAL A 146 -8.16 8.21 -4.83
C VAL A 146 -8.55 7.40 -3.61
N VAL A 147 -7.77 6.38 -3.25
CA VAL A 147 -8.06 5.48 -2.14
C VAL A 147 -6.95 5.58 -1.10
N PHE A 148 -7.33 5.90 0.13
CA PHE A 148 -6.46 5.83 1.29
C PHE A 148 -6.86 4.62 2.15
N PRO A 149 -6.14 3.48 2.07
CA PRO A 149 -6.39 2.37 2.97
C PRO A 149 -5.84 2.67 4.37
N SER A 150 -6.53 2.15 5.39
CA SER A 150 -5.99 2.08 6.74
C SER A 150 -4.70 1.26 6.75
N LEU A 151 -3.73 1.67 7.57
CA LEU A 151 -2.48 0.92 7.69
C LEU A 151 -2.74 -0.35 8.49
N PRO A 152 -2.10 -1.47 8.12
CA PRO A 152 -2.24 -2.67 8.90
C PRO A 152 -1.42 -2.51 10.19
N THR A 153 -2.13 -2.25 11.28
CA THR A 153 -1.58 -2.04 12.62
C THR A 153 -1.03 -3.37 13.15
N PHE A 154 0.24 -3.63 12.90
CA PHE A 154 0.94 -4.79 13.46
C PHE A 154 1.88 -4.35 14.56
N ARG A 155 1.41 -4.34 15.80
CA ARG A 155 2.32 -4.15 16.94
C ARG A 155 2.12 -5.14 18.07
N LEU A 156 1.20 -6.08 17.90
CA LEU A 156 1.03 -7.26 18.77
C LEU A 156 1.64 -8.54 18.18
N ASP A 157 2.28 -8.48 17.00
CA ASP A 157 3.12 -9.59 16.55
C ASP A 157 4.28 -9.75 17.54
N ARG A 158 4.46 -10.95 18.10
CA ARG A 158 5.55 -11.23 19.04
C ARG A 158 6.93 -11.05 18.38
N GLY A 159 7.00 -11.13 17.05
CA GLY A 159 8.23 -10.92 16.28
C GLY A 159 8.56 -9.46 15.99
N SER A 160 7.65 -8.50 16.25
CA SER A 160 7.96 -7.09 16.02
C SER A 160 8.82 -6.51 17.15
N ILE A 161 9.91 -5.85 16.79
CA ILE A 161 10.75 -5.08 17.73
C ILE A 161 9.99 -3.91 18.38
N LEU A 162 8.81 -3.55 17.83
CA LEU A 162 7.95 -2.49 18.33
C LEU A 162 6.92 -3.01 19.35
N ASN A 163 6.91 -4.31 19.64
CA ASN A 163 6.06 -4.95 20.66
C ASN A 163 6.68 -4.84 22.07
N ILE A 164 7.05 -3.63 22.46
CA ILE A 164 7.57 -3.33 23.81
C ILE A 164 6.47 -2.57 24.53
N PHE A 165 5.94 -3.13 25.62
CA PHE A 165 5.01 -2.39 26.47
C PHE A 165 5.75 -1.24 27.20
N PRO A 166 5.22 0.00 27.26
CA PRO A 166 3.90 0.46 26.81
C PRO A 166 3.87 1.09 25.39
N LEU A 167 5.00 1.10 24.69
CA LEU A 167 5.18 1.72 23.37
C LEU A 167 4.13 1.22 22.35
N THR A 168 3.77 -0.06 22.41
CA THR A 168 2.72 -0.67 21.58
C THR A 168 1.36 0.02 21.69
N ILE A 169 0.89 0.32 22.90
CA ILE A 169 -0.41 0.97 23.14
C ILE A 169 -0.41 2.39 22.57
N PHE A 170 0.69 3.11 22.78
CA PHE A 170 0.85 4.46 22.29
C PHE A 170 0.81 4.51 20.76
N LEU A 171 1.52 3.60 20.11
CA LEU A 171 1.57 3.53 18.66
C LEU A 171 0.25 3.07 18.02
N ASP A 172 -0.48 2.13 18.63
CA ASP A 172 -1.80 1.73 18.14
C ASP A 172 -2.80 2.88 18.23
N GLY A 173 -2.76 3.64 19.34
CA GLY A 173 -3.55 4.86 19.50
C GLY A 173 -3.24 5.89 18.42
N ILE A 174 -1.96 6.09 18.09
CA ILE A 174 -1.57 7.04 17.05
C ILE A 174 -1.98 6.55 15.65
N ILE A 175 -1.84 5.27 15.32
CA ILE A 175 -2.26 4.79 13.99
C ILE A 175 -3.77 4.92 13.82
N GLY A 176 -4.57 4.55 14.84
CA GLY A 176 -6.02 4.74 14.77
C GLY A 176 -6.40 6.21 14.57
N PHE A 177 -5.69 7.11 15.24
CA PHE A 177 -5.83 8.55 15.04
C PHE A 177 -5.38 9.01 13.64
N TRP A 178 -4.39 8.35 13.06
CA TRP A 178 -3.87 8.61 11.72
C TRP A 178 -4.87 8.21 10.63
N ASP A 179 -5.42 7.02 10.74
CA ASP A 179 -6.44 6.53 9.81
C ASP A 179 -7.74 7.34 9.94
N ALA A 180 -8.04 7.88 11.13
CA ALA A 180 -9.11 8.87 11.27
C ALA A 180 -8.87 10.15 10.44
N GLN A 181 -7.62 10.56 10.20
CA GLN A 181 -7.33 11.68 9.30
C GLN A 181 -7.62 11.33 7.85
N LYS A 182 -7.25 10.12 7.40
CA LYS A 182 -7.56 9.65 6.04
C LYS A 182 -9.07 9.58 5.80
N ARG A 183 -9.83 9.05 6.77
CA ARG A 183 -11.29 9.06 6.74
C ARG A 183 -11.85 10.47 6.64
N ALA A 184 -11.37 11.39 7.48
CA ALA A 184 -11.82 12.78 7.45
C ALA A 184 -11.55 13.50 6.11
N VAL A 185 -10.52 13.09 5.36
CA VAL A 185 -10.29 13.59 3.99
C VAL A 185 -11.29 12.97 3.01
N ALA A 186 -11.50 11.64 3.07
CA ALA A 186 -12.47 10.96 2.22
C ALA A 186 -13.90 11.53 2.38
N ASP A 187 -14.31 11.83 3.62
CA ASP A 187 -15.64 12.40 3.90
C ASP A 187 -15.83 13.80 3.30
N LYS A 188 -14.75 14.55 3.08
CA LYS A 188 -14.79 15.96 2.63
C LYS A 188 -14.46 16.13 1.15
N CYS A 189 -13.78 15.16 0.53
CA CYS A 189 -13.25 15.27 -0.82
C CYS A 189 -13.98 14.30 -1.76
N PRO A 190 -14.85 14.80 -2.67
CA PRO A 190 -15.52 13.93 -3.65
C PRO A 190 -14.52 13.10 -4.45
N GLY A 191 -14.83 11.83 -4.68
CA GLY A 191 -13.95 10.92 -5.42
C GLY A 191 -12.75 10.41 -4.64
N VAL A 192 -12.64 10.75 -3.36
CA VAL A 192 -11.69 10.14 -2.41
C VAL A 192 -12.42 9.11 -1.57
N LEU A 193 -11.79 7.95 -1.36
CA LEU A 193 -12.33 6.84 -0.61
C LEU A 193 -11.36 6.49 0.53
N HIS A 194 -11.91 6.11 1.68
CA HIS A 194 -11.15 5.50 2.76
C HIS A 194 -11.56 4.03 2.87
N VAL A 195 -10.58 3.13 2.95
CA VAL A 195 -10.85 1.70 3.17
C VAL A 195 -10.40 1.34 4.57
N ASP A 196 -11.39 1.11 5.43
CA ASP A 196 -11.17 0.75 6.83
C ASP A 196 -10.53 -0.63 6.97
N LEU A 197 -9.67 -0.77 7.96
CA LEU A 197 -9.16 -2.04 8.47
C LEU A 197 -9.41 -2.12 9.97
N THR A 198 -10.20 -3.10 10.39
CA THR A 198 -10.56 -3.28 11.80
C THR A 198 -9.61 -4.24 12.51
N ALA A 199 -9.48 -4.09 13.82
CA ALA A 199 -8.73 -5.05 14.65
C ALA A 199 -9.29 -6.48 14.52
N ALA A 200 -10.60 -6.65 14.31
CA ALA A 200 -11.20 -7.96 14.10
C ALA A 200 -10.72 -8.62 12.79
N GLU A 201 -10.63 -7.86 11.70
CA GLU A 201 -10.10 -8.35 10.41
C GLU A 201 -8.62 -8.73 10.53
N VAL A 202 -7.81 -7.91 11.21
CA VAL A 202 -6.40 -8.24 11.45
C VAL A 202 -6.26 -9.48 12.32
N ASN A 203 -7.04 -9.60 13.40
CA ASN A 203 -7.03 -10.79 14.25
C ASN A 203 -7.44 -12.05 13.49
N GLN A 204 -8.37 -11.92 12.55
CA GLN A 204 -8.79 -13.02 11.69
C GLN A 204 -7.64 -13.50 10.80
N TRP A 205 -6.83 -12.59 10.26
CA TRP A 205 -5.63 -12.94 9.49
C TRP A 205 -4.67 -13.83 10.27
N TYR A 206 -4.43 -13.52 11.55
CA TYR A 206 -3.60 -14.36 12.42
C TYR A 206 -4.24 -15.69 12.78
N LYS A 207 -5.58 -15.75 12.93
CA LYS A 207 -6.28 -17.02 13.23
C LYS A 207 -6.19 -18.00 12.07
N GLU A 208 -6.34 -17.51 10.85
CA GLU A 208 -6.20 -18.32 9.63
C GLU A 208 -4.81 -18.92 9.50
N ASP A 209 -3.78 -18.14 9.83
CA ASP A 209 -2.39 -18.57 9.66
C ASP A 209 -1.88 -19.43 10.84
N ARG A 210 -2.49 -19.33 12.02
CA ARG A 210 -2.21 -20.20 13.20
C ARG A 210 -2.66 -21.65 13.04
N GLN A 211 -3.40 -21.99 11.99
CA GLN A 211 -3.72 -23.38 11.67
C GLN A 211 -2.55 -24.12 11.00
N GLY A 212 -1.44 -23.44 10.72
CA GLY A 212 -0.18 -24.05 10.30
C GLY A 212 0.73 -24.45 11.47
N PRO A 213 1.74 -25.32 11.24
CA PRO A 213 2.63 -25.84 12.29
C PRO A 213 3.56 -24.80 12.95
N ASP A 214 3.65 -23.58 12.39
CA ASP A 214 4.52 -22.52 12.89
C ASP A 214 3.71 -21.28 13.26
N ASN A 215 4.15 -20.55 14.30
CA ASN A 215 3.64 -19.21 14.61
C ASN A 215 3.99 -18.27 13.45
N VAL A 216 3.16 -18.22 12.42
CA VAL A 216 3.38 -17.40 11.22
C VAL A 216 3.31 -15.92 11.60
N SER A 217 4.46 -15.25 11.50
CA SER A 217 4.57 -13.79 11.56
C SER A 217 3.94 -13.16 10.32
N LEU A 218 3.29 -12.01 10.47
CA LEU A 218 2.86 -11.15 9.37
C LEU A 218 3.84 -9.99 9.11
N ILE A 219 4.91 -9.93 9.90
CA ILE A 219 6.01 -8.98 9.81
C ILE A 219 7.20 -9.63 9.09
N SER A 220 7.94 -8.84 8.31
CA SER A 220 9.17 -9.24 7.64
C SER A 220 10.32 -9.44 8.63
N ALA A 221 11.47 -9.90 8.14
CA ALA A 221 12.65 -10.12 8.99
C ALA A 221 13.21 -8.84 9.62
N ASP A 222 12.86 -7.65 9.09
CA ASP A 222 13.32 -6.36 9.66
C ASP A 222 12.52 -5.92 10.89
N GLY A 223 11.44 -6.64 11.25
CA GLY A 223 10.62 -6.37 12.43
C GLY A 223 9.71 -5.13 12.32
N ILE A 224 9.70 -4.44 11.17
CA ILE A 224 9.00 -3.18 10.91
C ILE A 224 7.99 -3.31 9.77
N HIS A 225 8.40 -3.86 8.62
CA HIS A 225 7.56 -3.92 7.42
C HIS A 225 6.64 -5.14 7.43
N PRO A 226 5.46 -5.03 6.79
CA PRO A 226 4.68 -6.21 6.43
C PRO A 226 5.48 -7.19 5.57
N ASN A 227 5.31 -8.49 5.79
CA ASN A 227 5.82 -9.48 4.84
C ASN A 227 4.84 -9.69 3.67
N GLY A 228 5.25 -10.51 2.70
CA GLY A 228 4.40 -10.84 1.53
C GLY A 228 3.02 -11.38 1.90
N ARG A 229 2.89 -12.18 2.97
CA ARG A 229 1.59 -12.73 3.41
C ARG A 229 0.66 -11.64 3.90
N CYS A 230 1.19 -10.72 4.71
CA CYS A 230 0.42 -9.55 5.11
C CYS A 230 0.00 -8.72 3.91
N TYR A 231 0.93 -8.34 3.03
CA TYR A 231 0.60 -7.52 1.86
C TYR A 231 -0.50 -8.15 1.03
N ALA A 232 -0.49 -9.48 0.86
CA ALA A 232 -1.55 -10.20 0.18
C ALA A 232 -2.91 -10.06 0.89
N LYS A 233 -2.99 -10.36 2.19
CA LYS A 233 -4.24 -10.24 2.97
C LYS A 233 -4.78 -8.81 2.98
N TRP A 234 -3.90 -7.82 3.14
CA TRP A 234 -4.26 -6.40 3.10
C TRP A 234 -4.79 -5.99 1.73
N ALA A 235 -4.09 -6.34 0.65
CA ALA A 235 -4.52 -6.04 -0.71
C ALA A 235 -5.85 -6.71 -1.08
N THR A 236 -6.06 -7.97 -0.65
CA THR A 236 -7.34 -8.67 -0.83
C THR A 236 -8.46 -7.94 -0.09
N LEU A 237 -8.25 -7.53 1.16
CA LEU A 237 -9.25 -6.75 1.91
C LEU A 237 -9.57 -5.43 1.19
N VAL A 238 -8.56 -4.71 0.71
CA VAL A 238 -8.77 -3.45 -0.02
C VAL A 238 -9.57 -3.69 -1.29
N GLY A 239 -9.17 -4.65 -2.12
CA GLY A 239 -9.89 -5.00 -3.35
C GLY A 239 -11.33 -5.49 -3.10
N ASN A 240 -11.57 -6.19 -1.98
CA ASN A 240 -12.91 -6.64 -1.60
C ASN A 240 -13.80 -5.54 -1.05
N LYS A 241 -13.26 -4.38 -0.64
CA LYS A 241 -14.03 -3.24 -0.14
C LYS A 241 -14.23 -2.14 -1.19
N LEU A 242 -13.45 -2.13 -2.27
CA LEU A 242 -13.64 -1.27 -3.44
C LEU A 242 -14.66 -1.86 -4.41
#